data_AF-A0A6J7IKE7-F1
#
_entry.id   AF-A0A6J7IKE7-F1
#
_cell.length_a   1.000
_cell.length_b   1.000
_cell.length_c   1.000
_cell.angle_alpha   90.00
_cell.angle_beta   90.00
_cell.angle_gamma   90.00
#
_symmetry.space_group_name_H-M   'P 1'
#
loop_
_entity.id
_entity.type
_entity.pdbx_description
1 polymer ?
#
loop_
_entity_poly.entity_id
_entity_poly.type
_entity_poly.pdbx_seq_one_letter_code
_entity_poly.pdbx_strand_id
1 'polypeptide(L)'
;MTRRTWTIAGVAVVAVLVVVLVILQLTLQGIAEGKVRDEVGDDSAKVTVKASPALKLLFGDADEITIDTPTVAGNQQAPLGRLLDRAKDVGRTDARVGQIQVAGEAGTLTLRDVRAVVEDGRVQATATLSIRELGALVPGGGTLKALPSGAGGEPRFAVTVPVPLLGDTTVNGVVAAQDGAVQVAAEGLPIPVAITIFQDPSIAVDAVQGRSSGDRLQISFSGTLG
;
A
#
# COMPACT_ATOMS: atom_id res chain seq x y z
N MET A 1 0.59 28.78 -11.50
CA MET A 1 -0.44 27.83 -11.99
C MET A 1 -0.56 26.70 -10.99
N THR A 2 -1.62 26.73 -10.19
CA THR A 2 -1.87 25.88 -9.01
C THR A 2 -2.38 24.51 -9.44
N ARG A 3 -1.51 23.47 -9.39
CA ARG A 3 -1.94 22.07 -9.48
C ARG A 3 -2.59 21.67 -8.17
N ARG A 4 -3.90 21.87 -8.06
CA ARG A 4 -4.71 21.49 -6.90
C ARG A 4 -5.71 20.43 -7.38
N THR A 5 -5.26 19.19 -7.48
CA THR A 5 -6.07 18.07 -8.01
C THR A 5 -6.03 16.87 -7.08
N TRP A 6 -6.91 16.92 -6.08
CA TRP A 6 -7.86 15.88 -5.68
C TRP A 6 -7.47 14.42 -5.98
N THR A 7 -6.82 13.77 -5.01
CA THR A 7 -6.51 12.33 -4.97
C THR A 7 -7.39 11.64 -3.94
N ILE A 8 -8.61 11.22 -4.32
CA ILE A 8 -9.63 10.72 -3.37
C ILE A 8 -9.54 9.21 -3.14
N ALA A 9 -9.24 8.43 -4.17
CA ALA A 9 -9.26 6.96 -4.06
C ALA A 9 -7.85 6.34 -4.10
N GLY A 10 -6.83 7.18 -4.17
CA GLY A 10 -5.43 6.77 -4.23
C GLY A 10 -4.77 6.48 -2.90
N VAL A 11 -5.29 7.07 -1.83
CA VAL A 11 -4.58 7.10 -0.54
C VAL A 11 -4.43 5.71 0.06
N ALA A 12 -5.43 4.83 -0.09
CA ALA A 12 -5.37 3.47 0.44
C ALA A 12 -4.27 2.62 -0.22
N VAL A 13 -4.21 2.64 -1.55
CA VAL A 13 -3.26 1.81 -2.29
C VAL A 13 -1.86 2.39 -2.25
N VAL A 14 -1.74 3.73 -2.36
CA VAL A 14 -0.48 4.43 -2.11
C VAL A 14 0.01 4.15 -0.70
N ALA A 15 -0.86 4.15 0.31
CA ALA A 15 -0.47 3.82 1.66
C ALA A 15 0.04 2.37 1.77
N VAL A 16 -0.65 1.37 1.21
CA VAL A 16 -0.14 -0.02 1.16
C VAL A 16 1.21 -0.10 0.47
N LEU A 17 1.44 0.68 -0.58
CA LEU A 17 2.71 0.69 -1.30
C LEU A 17 3.82 1.41 -0.54
N VAL A 18 3.50 2.51 0.14
CA VAL A 18 4.37 3.18 1.14
C VAL A 18 4.69 2.23 2.29
N VAL A 19 3.79 1.34 2.66
CA VAL A 19 4.07 0.31 3.66
C VAL A 19 5.05 -0.73 3.15
N VAL A 20 4.80 -1.30 1.97
CA VAL A 20 5.73 -2.24 1.32
C VAL A 20 7.11 -1.60 1.26
N LEU A 21 7.17 -0.30 0.99
CA LEU A 21 8.40 0.48 0.96
C LEU A 21 9.14 0.52 2.27
N VAL A 22 8.46 0.99 3.32
CA VAL A 22 9.03 1.09 4.67
C VAL A 22 9.55 -0.28 5.09
N ILE A 23 8.78 -1.34 4.83
CA ILE A 23 9.18 -2.72 5.08
C ILE A 23 10.46 -3.11 4.33
N LEU A 24 10.55 -2.84 3.02
CA LEU A 24 11.75 -3.14 2.24
C LEU A 24 12.95 -2.32 2.72
N GLN A 25 12.76 -1.11 3.25
CA GLN A 25 13.88 -0.35 3.83
C GLN A 25 14.52 -1.09 5.01
N LEU A 26 13.69 -1.68 5.88
CA LEU A 26 14.13 -2.42 7.05
C LEU A 26 14.94 -3.68 6.69
N THR A 27 14.72 -4.26 5.50
CA THR A 27 15.49 -5.40 5.03
C THR A 27 16.81 -5.01 4.36
N LEU A 28 16.96 -3.76 3.90
CA LEU A 28 18.03 -3.34 2.99
C LEU A 28 19.21 -2.61 3.63
N GLN A 29 19.07 -2.07 4.84
CA GLN A 29 20.22 -1.56 5.57
C GLN A 29 20.93 -2.72 6.28
N GLY A 30 22.01 -3.19 5.65
CA GLY A 30 22.87 -4.28 6.08
C GLY A 30 22.91 -4.50 7.60
N ILE A 31 22.21 -5.56 8.00
CA ILE A 31 22.45 -6.45 9.14
C ILE A 31 23.26 -5.82 10.28
N ALA A 32 22.54 -5.06 11.09
CA ALA A 32 22.67 -5.09 12.54
C ALA A 32 21.25 -4.96 13.08
N GLU A 33 20.75 -5.92 13.86
CA GLU A 33 19.41 -5.85 14.49
C GLU A 33 19.12 -4.50 15.17
N GLY A 34 20.17 -3.81 15.65
CA GLY A 34 20.10 -2.48 16.23
C GLY A 34 19.71 -1.39 15.22
N LYS A 35 20.28 -1.38 14.00
CA LYS A 35 19.93 -0.38 12.98
C LYS A 35 18.50 -0.54 12.48
N VAL A 36 18.03 -1.78 12.34
CA VAL A 36 16.65 -2.03 11.94
C VAL A 36 15.70 -1.51 13.03
N ARG A 37 15.97 -1.76 14.32
CA ARG A 37 15.18 -1.17 15.42
C ARG A 37 15.18 0.36 15.40
N ASP A 38 16.34 0.98 15.17
CA ASP A 38 16.48 2.44 15.09
C ASP A 38 15.69 3.03 13.90
N GLU A 39 15.61 2.33 12.77
CA GLU A 39 14.86 2.77 11.58
C GLU A 39 13.36 2.48 11.63
N VAL A 40 12.94 1.37 12.25
CA VAL A 40 11.53 1.12 12.56
C VAL A 40 11.01 2.18 13.52
N GLY A 41 11.87 2.66 14.43
CA GLY A 41 11.47 3.51 15.54
C GLY A 41 10.66 2.77 16.60
N ASP A 42 10.80 1.43 16.66
CA ASP A 42 10.07 0.56 17.58
C ASP A 42 11.02 -0.48 18.18
N ASP A 43 11.33 -0.30 19.47
CA ASP A 43 12.21 -1.19 20.23
C ASP A 43 11.67 -2.61 20.37
N SER A 44 10.37 -2.82 20.10
CA SER A 44 9.71 -4.12 20.20
C SER A 44 9.71 -4.94 18.90
N ALA A 45 10.26 -4.37 17.81
CA ALA A 45 10.37 -5.05 16.53
C ALA A 45 11.23 -6.34 16.63
N LYS A 46 10.67 -7.46 16.17
CA LYS A 46 11.37 -8.74 16.04
C LYS A 46 11.79 -8.92 14.59
N VAL A 47 13.10 -8.99 14.36
CA VAL A 47 13.68 -9.20 13.04
C VAL A 47 14.42 -10.53 13.05
N THR A 48 14.09 -11.41 12.13
CA THR A 48 14.75 -12.71 11.96
C THR A 48 15.33 -12.79 10.56
N VAL A 49 16.65 -12.95 10.47
CA VAL A 49 17.36 -13.11 9.19
C VAL A 49 17.94 -14.52 9.15
N LYS A 50 17.63 -15.28 8.10
CA LYS A 50 18.26 -16.58 7.84
C LYS A 50 19.13 -16.48 6.59
N ALA A 51 20.37 -16.92 6.71
CA ALA A 51 21.28 -17.11 5.59
C ALA A 51 22.12 -18.37 5.80
N SER A 52 22.16 -19.22 4.77
CA SER A 52 22.94 -20.45 4.71
C SER A 52 23.84 -20.39 3.46
N PRO A 53 25.18 -20.35 3.58
CA PRO A 53 26.02 -20.27 4.80
C PRO A 53 26.14 -18.85 5.36
N ALA A 54 26.52 -18.71 6.64
CA ALA A 54 26.69 -17.44 7.35
C ALA A 54 27.64 -16.42 6.68
N LEU A 55 28.53 -16.87 5.78
CA LEU A 55 29.36 -15.98 4.97
C LEU A 55 28.54 -15.08 4.02
N LYS A 56 27.36 -15.50 3.56
CA LYS A 56 26.50 -14.71 2.66
C LYS A 56 26.06 -13.37 3.26
N LEU A 57 25.89 -13.31 4.59
CA LEU A 57 25.56 -12.07 5.31
C LEU A 57 26.68 -11.02 5.22
N LEU A 58 27.94 -11.43 5.03
CA LEU A 58 29.07 -10.52 4.83
C LEU A 58 29.10 -9.91 3.43
N PHE A 59 28.37 -10.49 2.48
CA PHE A 59 28.31 -10.07 1.08
C PHE A 59 26.96 -9.43 0.69
N GLY A 60 26.01 -9.34 1.62
CA GLY A 60 24.71 -8.70 1.41
C GLY A 60 23.60 -9.64 0.93
N ASP A 61 23.83 -10.95 0.89
CA ASP A 61 22.86 -11.93 0.42
C ASP A 61 22.12 -12.59 1.60
N ALA A 62 20.80 -12.51 1.61
CA ALA A 62 19.94 -13.18 2.58
C ALA A 62 19.00 -14.17 1.85
N ASP A 63 18.84 -15.37 2.42
CA ASP A 63 17.93 -16.37 1.84
C ASP A 63 16.48 -16.11 2.29
N GLU A 64 16.29 -15.69 3.55
CA GLU A 64 14.98 -15.34 4.11
C GLU A 64 15.08 -14.18 5.11
N ILE A 65 14.21 -13.18 4.99
CA ILE A 65 14.07 -12.11 5.97
C ILE A 65 12.62 -12.09 6.48
N THR A 66 12.45 -12.23 7.80
CA THR A 66 11.17 -12.05 8.48
C THR A 66 11.22 -10.83 9.39
N ILE A 67 10.28 -9.90 9.18
CA ILE A 67 10.09 -8.73 10.05
C ILE A 67 8.72 -8.84 10.71
N ASP A 68 8.67 -8.68 12.03
CA ASP A 68 7.44 -8.59 12.81
C ASP A 68 7.53 -7.36 13.74
N THR A 69 6.74 -6.33 13.46
CA THR A 69 6.70 -5.11 14.27
C THR A 69 5.25 -4.70 14.56
N PRO A 70 4.91 -4.28 15.78
CA PRO A 70 3.55 -3.87 16.09
C PRO A 70 3.20 -2.52 15.45
N THR A 71 4.15 -1.59 15.30
CA THR A 71 3.88 -0.26 14.75
C THR A 71 5.02 0.28 13.90
N VAL A 72 4.69 0.90 12.78
CA VAL A 72 5.65 1.74 12.04
C VAL A 72 5.03 3.10 11.73
N ALA A 73 5.79 4.17 11.99
CA ALA A 73 5.44 5.51 11.55
C ALA A 73 5.88 5.68 10.08
N GLY A 74 4.95 5.90 9.17
CA GLY A 74 5.24 6.11 7.75
C GLY A 74 5.51 7.58 7.46
N ASN A 75 6.71 8.07 7.79
CA ASN A 75 7.09 9.48 7.63
C ASN A 75 8.23 9.72 6.60
N GLN A 76 8.63 8.71 5.82
CA GLN A 76 9.65 8.88 4.77
C GLN A 76 9.16 8.48 3.38
N GLN A 77 9.16 9.45 2.46
CA GLN A 77 9.04 9.22 1.01
C GLN A 77 10.38 8.66 0.50
N ALA A 78 10.55 7.35 0.55
CA ALA A 78 11.73 6.68 0.04
C ALA A 78 11.59 6.31 -1.45
N PRO A 79 12.68 6.31 -2.23
CA PRO A 79 12.65 5.97 -3.65
C PRO A 79 12.47 4.46 -3.85
N LEU A 80 11.22 4.09 -4.14
CA LEU A 80 10.68 2.74 -4.25
C LEU A 80 11.45 1.80 -5.16
N GLY A 81 11.83 2.27 -6.34
CA GLY A 81 12.58 1.45 -7.27
C GLY A 81 13.89 0.89 -6.71
N ARG A 82 14.64 1.68 -5.91
CA ARG A 82 15.92 1.22 -5.33
C ARG A 82 15.77 0.19 -4.21
N LEU A 83 14.57 0.10 -3.64
CA LEU A 83 14.27 -0.82 -2.57
C LEU A 83 13.81 -2.15 -3.18
N LEU A 84 12.88 -2.08 -4.14
CA LEU A 84 12.42 -3.25 -4.88
C LEU A 84 13.54 -3.94 -5.65
N ASP A 85 14.40 -3.18 -6.32
CA ASP A 85 15.53 -3.70 -7.10
C ASP A 85 16.44 -4.59 -6.24
N ARG A 86 16.69 -4.21 -4.99
CA ARG A 86 17.51 -5.02 -4.07
C ARG A 86 16.74 -6.13 -3.37
N ALA A 87 15.43 -5.97 -3.14
CA ALA A 87 14.61 -7.06 -2.61
C ALA A 87 14.47 -8.21 -3.63
N LYS A 88 14.63 -7.92 -4.93
CA LYS A 88 14.70 -8.93 -5.99
C LYS A 88 15.90 -9.87 -5.85
N ASP A 89 16.98 -9.39 -5.23
CA ASP A 89 18.19 -10.18 -4.98
C ASP A 89 18.08 -11.05 -3.71
N VAL A 90 17.07 -10.81 -2.86
CA VAL A 90 16.78 -11.62 -1.67
C VAL A 90 15.82 -12.73 -2.05
N GLY A 91 16.18 -13.99 -1.77
CA GLY A 91 15.36 -15.16 -2.18
C GLY A 91 13.91 -15.07 -1.71
N ARG A 92 13.69 -14.75 -0.43
CA ARG A 92 12.36 -14.46 0.11
C ARG A 92 12.38 -13.40 1.22
N THR A 93 11.41 -12.51 1.17
CA THR A 93 11.10 -11.54 2.23
C THR A 93 9.65 -11.73 2.67
N ASP A 94 9.38 -11.97 3.96
CA ASP A 94 8.02 -11.98 4.56
C ASP A 94 7.98 -10.98 5.71
N ALA A 95 7.28 -9.88 5.52
CA ALA A 95 7.18 -8.84 6.51
C ALA A 95 5.75 -8.71 7.01
N ARG A 96 5.62 -8.55 8.32
CA ARG A 96 4.36 -8.41 9.05
C ARG A 96 4.45 -7.19 9.93
N VAL A 97 3.46 -6.33 9.78
CA VAL A 97 3.36 -5.11 10.56
C VAL A 97 1.95 -5.01 11.12
N GLY A 98 1.84 -4.92 12.44
CA GLY A 98 0.56 -4.84 13.13
C GLY A 98 -0.25 -3.61 12.71
N GLN A 99 0.39 -2.44 12.71
CA GLN A 99 -0.24 -1.19 12.32
C GLN A 99 0.74 -0.22 11.66
N ILE A 100 0.30 0.49 10.63
CA ILE A 100 1.05 1.58 10.01
C ILE A 100 0.16 2.80 9.87
N GLN A 101 0.70 3.95 10.23
CA GLN A 101 0.04 5.23 10.02
C GLN A 101 0.69 5.92 8.83
N VAL A 102 -0.12 6.23 7.82
CA VAL A 102 0.30 6.98 6.64
C VAL A 102 -0.36 8.35 6.71
N ALA A 103 0.47 9.37 6.93
CA ALA A 103 0.02 10.76 6.90
C ALA A 103 -0.04 11.25 5.45
N GLY A 104 -1.18 11.83 5.06
CA GLY A 104 -1.37 12.54 3.80
C GLY A 104 -1.92 13.94 4.04
N GLU A 105 -1.98 14.76 2.98
CA GLU A 105 -2.52 16.13 3.07
C GLU A 105 -3.97 16.18 3.56
N ALA A 106 -4.75 15.12 3.27
CA ALA A 106 -6.15 15.00 3.66
C ALA A 106 -6.36 14.43 5.09
N GLY A 107 -5.30 13.92 5.73
CA GLY A 107 -5.37 13.28 7.05
C GLY A 107 -4.51 12.03 7.15
N THR A 108 -4.65 11.31 8.27
CA THR A 108 -3.89 10.08 8.53
C THR A 108 -4.75 8.86 8.24
N LEU A 109 -4.21 7.92 7.47
CA LEU A 109 -4.80 6.61 7.24
C LEU A 109 -4.08 5.57 8.10
N THR A 110 -4.85 4.72 8.78
CA THR A 110 -4.28 3.59 9.52
C THR A 110 -4.48 2.29 8.76
N LEU A 111 -3.37 1.64 8.42
CA LEU A 111 -3.32 0.28 7.92
C LEU A 111 -3.07 -0.66 9.09
N ARG A 112 -3.73 -1.81 9.08
CA ARG A 112 -3.67 -2.84 10.11
C ARG A 112 -3.41 -4.18 9.46
N ASP A 113 -2.80 -5.09 10.21
CA ASP A 113 -2.54 -6.46 9.78
C ASP A 113 -1.82 -6.49 8.42
N VAL A 114 -0.83 -5.62 8.26
CA VAL A 114 -0.13 -5.50 6.99
C VAL A 114 0.84 -6.65 6.85
N ARG A 115 0.77 -7.32 5.71
CA ARG A 115 1.73 -8.35 5.33
C ARG A 115 2.22 -8.08 3.92
N ALA A 116 3.52 -8.16 3.72
CA ALA A 116 4.15 -8.09 2.42
C ALA A 116 5.06 -9.30 2.24
N VAL A 117 4.90 -10.02 1.14
CA VAL A 117 5.74 -11.15 0.77
C VAL A 117 6.36 -10.83 -0.58
N VAL A 118 7.68 -10.89 -0.65
CA VAL A 118 8.44 -10.82 -1.90
C VAL A 118 9.17 -12.14 -2.07
N GLU A 119 8.93 -12.84 -3.18
CA GLU A 119 9.52 -14.15 -3.48
C GLU A 119 9.63 -14.29 -5.00
N ASP A 120 10.81 -14.68 -5.49
CA ASP A 120 11.08 -14.89 -6.93
C ASP A 120 10.66 -13.71 -7.82
N GLY A 121 10.91 -12.48 -7.36
CA GLY A 121 10.52 -11.26 -8.07
C GLY A 121 9.01 -10.98 -8.13
N ARG A 122 8.18 -11.75 -7.41
CA ARG A 122 6.76 -11.47 -7.21
C ARG A 122 6.53 -10.80 -5.86
N VAL A 123 5.61 -9.85 -5.84
CA VAL A 123 5.18 -9.14 -4.64
C VAL A 123 3.72 -9.48 -4.38
N GLN A 124 3.41 -9.85 -3.14
CA GLN A 124 2.06 -9.95 -2.61
C GLN A 124 1.96 -9.12 -1.35
N ALA A 125 1.01 -8.21 -1.28
CA ALA A 125 0.78 -7.41 -0.09
C ALA A 125 -0.70 -7.45 0.31
N THR A 126 -0.97 -7.47 1.60
CA THR A 126 -2.32 -7.41 2.16
C THR A 126 -2.36 -6.43 3.31
N ALA A 127 -3.44 -5.66 3.43
CA ALA A 127 -3.67 -4.78 4.56
C ALA A 127 -5.16 -4.65 4.86
N THR A 128 -5.49 -4.37 6.11
CA THR A 128 -6.84 -4.01 6.56
C THR A 128 -6.89 -2.53 6.89
N LEU A 129 -7.96 -1.86 6.50
CA LEU A 129 -8.18 -0.43 6.78
C LEU A 129 -9.65 -0.17 7.13
N SER A 130 -9.93 1.01 7.70
CA SER A 130 -11.30 1.45 7.99
C SER A 130 -11.89 2.25 6.83
N ILE A 131 -13.10 1.90 6.43
CA ILE A 131 -13.89 2.62 5.43
C ILE A 131 -14.23 4.01 5.94
N ARG A 132 -14.54 4.15 7.23
CA ARG A 132 -14.73 5.47 7.87
C ARG A 132 -13.48 6.34 7.79
N GLU A 133 -12.31 5.78 8.06
CA GLU A 133 -11.04 6.53 7.93
C GLU A 133 -10.80 6.96 6.48
N LEU A 134 -11.07 6.09 5.49
CA LEU A 134 -11.03 6.49 4.08
C LEU A 134 -12.05 7.58 3.74
N GLY A 135 -13.26 7.49 4.29
CA GLY A 135 -14.31 8.49 4.12
C GLY A 135 -13.89 9.85 4.65
N ALA A 136 -13.16 9.90 5.78
CA ALA A 136 -12.64 11.14 6.34
C ALA A 136 -11.61 11.82 5.42
N LEU A 137 -10.98 11.07 4.51
CA LEU A 137 -10.06 11.61 3.51
C LEU A 137 -10.77 12.14 2.26
N VAL A 138 -12.11 11.99 2.16
CA VAL A 138 -12.89 12.52 1.05
C VAL A 138 -12.95 14.05 1.15
N PRO A 139 -12.42 14.79 0.17
CA PRO A 139 -12.46 16.24 0.15
C PRO A 139 -13.90 16.77 0.18
N GLY A 140 -14.11 17.86 0.92
CA GLY A 140 -15.43 18.48 1.06
C GLY A 140 -16.36 17.77 2.05
N GLY A 141 -15.87 16.80 2.83
CA GLY A 141 -16.66 16.15 3.89
C GLY A 141 -17.70 15.15 3.34
N GLY A 142 -17.42 14.58 2.18
CA GLY A 142 -18.26 13.53 1.59
C GLY A 142 -18.27 12.23 2.40
N THR A 143 -19.16 11.33 2.02
CA THR A 143 -19.22 9.97 2.58
C THR A 143 -18.69 8.97 1.57
N LEU A 144 -18.06 7.91 2.08
CA LEU A 144 -17.55 6.80 1.29
C LEU A 144 -18.20 5.51 1.76
N LYS A 145 -18.71 4.73 0.82
CA LYS A 145 -19.34 3.45 1.07
C LYS A 145 -18.69 2.39 0.20
N ALA A 146 -18.24 1.29 0.81
CA ALA A 146 -17.80 0.14 0.03
C ALA A 146 -19.00 -0.50 -0.69
N LEU A 147 -18.79 -0.83 -1.96
CA LEU A 147 -19.70 -1.61 -2.77
C LEU A 147 -19.21 -3.05 -2.85
N PRO A 148 -20.06 -4.01 -3.24
CA PRO A 148 -19.59 -5.35 -3.58
C PRO A 148 -18.47 -5.26 -4.62
N SER A 149 -17.42 -6.05 -4.41
CA SER A 149 -16.26 -6.09 -5.30
C SER A 149 -16.66 -6.46 -6.73
N GLY A 150 -15.85 -6.04 -7.69
CA GLY A 150 -16.00 -6.42 -9.09
C GLY A 150 -15.88 -7.93 -9.29
N ALA A 151 -16.19 -8.39 -10.51
CA ALA A 151 -16.12 -9.82 -10.85
C ALA A 151 -14.68 -10.40 -10.70
N GLY A 152 -13.65 -9.57 -10.87
CA GLY A 152 -12.25 -9.92 -10.65
C GLY A 152 -11.77 -9.67 -9.21
N GLY A 153 -12.68 -9.29 -8.30
CA GLY A 153 -12.36 -8.95 -6.91
C GLY A 153 -11.95 -7.50 -6.71
N GLU A 154 -12.05 -6.65 -7.73
CA GLU A 154 -11.66 -5.24 -7.69
C GLU A 154 -12.42 -4.49 -6.59
N PRO A 155 -11.75 -3.70 -5.73
CA PRO A 155 -12.43 -2.84 -4.78
C PRO A 155 -13.33 -1.82 -5.50
N ARG A 156 -14.58 -1.71 -5.06
CA ARG A 156 -15.54 -0.72 -5.58
C ARG A 156 -16.10 0.14 -4.45
N PHE A 157 -16.31 1.41 -4.75
CA PHE A 157 -16.78 2.40 -3.79
C PHE A 157 -17.83 3.31 -4.39
N ALA A 158 -18.81 3.71 -3.58
CA ALA A 158 -19.66 4.86 -3.85
C ALA A 158 -19.15 6.02 -3.00
N VAL A 159 -18.86 7.15 -3.65
CA VAL A 159 -18.46 8.40 -3.00
C VAL A 159 -19.58 9.40 -3.17
N THR A 160 -20.17 9.86 -2.07
CA THR A 160 -21.21 10.87 -2.07
C THR A 160 -20.64 12.18 -1.56
N VAL A 161 -20.64 13.22 -2.39
CA VAL A 161 -20.14 14.55 -2.04
C VAL A 161 -21.29 15.55 -2.02
N PRO A 162 -21.36 16.44 -1.01
CA PRO A 162 -22.32 17.52 -1.01
C PRO A 162 -21.89 18.58 -2.02
N VAL A 163 -22.75 18.89 -3.00
CA VAL A 163 -22.51 19.93 -3.98
C VAL A 163 -23.37 21.16 -3.61
N PRO A 164 -22.74 22.31 -3.30
CA PRO A 164 -23.50 23.52 -2.99
C PRO A 164 -24.51 23.82 -4.10
N LEU A 165 -25.76 24.08 -3.70
CA LEU A 165 -26.88 24.41 -4.59
C LEU A 165 -27.42 23.27 -5.48
N LEU A 166 -26.73 22.12 -5.55
CA LEU A 166 -27.13 20.97 -6.39
C LEU A 166 -27.47 19.72 -5.57
N GLY A 167 -27.23 19.73 -4.26
CA GLY A 167 -27.48 18.60 -3.36
C GLY A 167 -26.37 17.55 -3.40
N ASP A 168 -26.66 16.37 -2.87
CA ASP A 168 -25.68 15.30 -2.78
C ASP A 168 -25.50 14.61 -4.14
N THR A 169 -24.25 14.50 -4.59
CA THR A 169 -23.89 13.79 -5.82
C THR A 169 -23.11 12.53 -5.47
N THR A 170 -23.54 11.39 -6.00
CA THR A 170 -22.86 10.10 -5.81
C THR A 170 -22.14 9.69 -7.08
N VAL A 171 -20.86 9.35 -6.94
CA VAL A 171 -20.02 8.81 -8.00
C VAL A 171 -19.52 7.44 -7.57
N ASN A 172 -19.70 6.43 -8.42
CA ASN A 172 -19.14 5.11 -8.18
C ASN A 172 -17.74 5.03 -8.80
N GLY A 173 -16.84 4.35 -8.12
CA GLY A 173 -15.47 4.14 -8.58
C GLY A 173 -15.03 2.70 -8.38
N VAL A 174 -14.20 2.22 -9.31
CA VAL A 174 -13.52 0.92 -9.22
C VAL A 174 -12.01 1.15 -9.17
N VAL A 175 -11.33 0.44 -8.29
CA VAL A 175 -9.87 0.42 -8.18
C VAL A 175 -9.36 -0.81 -8.90
N ALA A 176 -8.54 -0.63 -9.93
CA ALA A 176 -8.06 -1.74 -10.76
C ALA A 176 -6.56 -1.61 -11.04
N ALA A 177 -5.93 -2.76 -11.29
CA ALA A 177 -4.61 -2.81 -11.89
C ALA A 177 -4.75 -2.68 -13.41
N GLN A 178 -4.07 -1.71 -14.01
CA GLN A 178 -4.09 -1.50 -15.46
C GLN A 178 -2.75 -0.94 -15.92
N ASP A 179 -2.17 -1.57 -16.94
CA ASP A 179 -0.88 -1.21 -17.53
C ASP A 179 0.28 -1.18 -16.51
N GLY A 180 0.28 -2.13 -15.57
CA GLY A 180 1.27 -2.20 -14.49
C GLY A 180 1.11 -1.11 -13.43
N ALA A 181 0.05 -0.31 -13.48
CA ALA A 181 -0.26 0.75 -12.54
C ALA A 181 -1.55 0.44 -11.76
N VAL A 182 -1.80 1.14 -10.65
CA VAL A 182 -3.11 1.15 -10.01
C VAL A 182 -3.85 2.40 -10.41
N GLN A 183 -5.07 2.21 -10.91
CA GLN A 183 -5.93 3.29 -11.36
C GLN A 183 -7.28 3.21 -10.64
N VAL A 184 -7.92 4.37 -10.53
CA VAL A 184 -9.31 4.47 -10.09
C VAL A 184 -10.12 5.02 -11.24
N ALA A 185 -11.05 4.21 -11.73
CA ALA A 185 -11.96 4.60 -12.81
C ALA A 185 -13.33 4.93 -12.23
N ALA A 186 -13.90 6.06 -12.67
CA ALA A 186 -15.28 6.38 -12.38
C ALA A 186 -16.23 5.53 -13.23
N GLU A 187 -17.25 4.95 -12.60
CA GLU A 187 -18.23 4.11 -13.28
C GLU A 187 -19.46 4.92 -13.69
N GLY A 188 -20.07 4.55 -14.81
CA GLY A 188 -21.35 5.14 -15.27
C GLY A 188 -21.24 6.55 -15.86
N LEU A 189 -20.02 7.07 -16.05
CA LEU A 189 -19.81 8.31 -16.78
C LEU A 189 -19.76 8.06 -18.30
N PRO A 190 -20.26 8.99 -19.13
CA PRO A 190 -20.24 8.86 -20.59
C PRO A 190 -18.83 8.96 -21.18
N ILE A 191 -17.87 9.47 -20.41
CA ILE A 191 -16.45 9.57 -20.77
C ILE A 191 -15.68 8.76 -19.73
N PRO A 192 -14.81 7.81 -20.14
CA PRO A 192 -13.96 7.08 -19.22
C PRO A 192 -12.99 8.06 -18.55
N VAL A 193 -13.13 8.22 -17.24
CA VAL A 193 -12.22 8.99 -16.41
C VAL A 193 -11.52 8.02 -15.48
N ALA A 194 -10.22 7.82 -15.71
CA ALA A 194 -9.35 7.03 -14.86
C ALA A 194 -8.24 7.91 -14.29
N ILE A 195 -7.94 7.72 -13.02
CA ILE A 195 -6.87 8.42 -12.31
C ILE A 195 -5.86 7.39 -11.87
N THR A 196 -4.64 7.49 -12.36
CA THR A 196 -3.51 6.71 -11.85
C THR A 196 -3.18 7.18 -10.45
N ILE A 197 -3.32 6.27 -9.50
CA ILE A 197 -3.04 6.53 -8.09
C ILE A 197 -1.70 5.95 -7.67
N PHE A 198 -1.20 4.96 -8.39
CA PHE A 198 0.12 4.41 -8.20
C PHE A 198 0.71 3.95 -9.52
N GLN A 199 1.96 4.30 -9.75
CA GLN A 199 2.76 3.79 -10.86
C GLN A 199 4.22 3.90 -10.47
N ASP A 200 4.97 2.82 -10.62
CA ASP A 200 6.40 2.81 -10.39
C ASP A 200 7.07 1.91 -11.44
N PRO A 201 8.18 2.34 -12.07
CA PRO A 201 8.83 1.57 -13.13
C PRO A 201 9.45 0.26 -12.64
N SER A 202 9.70 0.11 -11.34
CA SER A 202 10.30 -1.08 -10.75
C SER A 202 9.28 -2.12 -10.27
N ILE A 203 7.98 -1.83 -10.34
CA ILE A 203 6.94 -2.80 -10.03
C ILE A 203 5.74 -2.66 -10.97
N ALA A 204 5.47 -3.72 -11.72
CA ALA A 204 4.26 -3.86 -12.49
C ALA A 204 3.17 -4.44 -11.59
N VAL A 205 2.07 -3.70 -11.42
CA VAL A 205 0.91 -4.17 -10.66
C VAL A 205 0.06 -5.08 -11.54
N ASP A 206 -0.16 -6.31 -11.08
CA ASP A 206 -0.91 -7.33 -11.80
C ASP A 206 -2.38 -7.36 -11.36
N ALA A 207 -2.64 -7.21 -10.05
CA ALA A 207 -3.99 -7.18 -9.52
C ALA A 207 -4.11 -6.37 -8.23
N VAL A 208 -5.28 -5.77 -8.05
CA VAL A 208 -5.73 -5.18 -6.79
C VAL A 208 -7.09 -5.79 -6.47
N GLN A 209 -7.21 -6.40 -5.29
CA GLN A 209 -8.46 -6.97 -4.83
C GLN A 209 -8.89 -6.35 -3.51
N GLY A 210 -10.19 -6.32 -3.28
CA GLY A 210 -10.79 -5.75 -2.08
C GLY A 210 -11.89 -6.64 -1.56
N ARG A 211 -12.00 -6.73 -0.23
CA ARG A 211 -13.14 -7.36 0.44
C ARG A 211 -13.56 -6.49 1.61
N SER A 212 -14.78 -5.98 1.55
CA SER A 212 -15.37 -5.21 2.65
C SER A 212 -16.22 -6.09 3.57
N SER A 213 -16.13 -5.85 4.87
CA SER A 213 -17.00 -6.42 5.90
C SER A 213 -17.27 -5.38 6.98
N GLY A 214 -18.50 -4.85 7.01
CA GLY A 214 -18.84 -3.72 7.90
C GLY A 214 -18.02 -2.48 7.57
N ASP A 215 -17.32 -1.94 8.57
CA ASP A 215 -16.40 -0.80 8.42
C ASP A 215 -14.98 -1.21 7.98
N ARG A 216 -14.69 -2.50 7.86
CA ARG A 216 -13.36 -2.98 7.48
C ARG A 216 -13.29 -3.24 5.99
N LEU A 217 -12.20 -2.80 5.38
CA LEU A 217 -11.80 -3.19 4.04
C LEU A 217 -10.46 -3.91 4.12
N GLN A 218 -10.42 -5.16 3.68
CA GLN A 218 -9.18 -5.84 3.39
C GLN A 218 -8.83 -5.60 1.92
N ILE A 219 -7.64 -5.07 1.67
CA ILE A 219 -7.08 -4.91 0.32
C ILE A 219 -5.94 -5.91 0.17
N SER A 220 -5.87 -6.54 -1.00
CA SER A 220 -4.69 -7.27 -1.45
C SER A 220 -4.17 -6.70 -2.77
N PHE A 221 -2.86 -6.83 -2.93
CA PHE A 221 -2.08 -6.35 -4.05
C PHE A 221 -1.19 -7.50 -4.51
N SER A 222 -1.09 -7.70 -5.81
CA SER A 222 -0.05 -8.54 -6.40
C SER A 222 0.61 -7.84 -7.57
N GLY A 223 1.91 -8.05 -7.72
CA GLY A 223 2.69 -7.48 -8.80
C GLY A 223 3.98 -8.24 -9.04
N THR A 224 4.72 -7.80 -10.04
CA THR A 224 6.00 -8.35 -10.45
C THR A 224 7.06 -7.24 -10.46
N LEU A 225 8.26 -7.53 -9.95
CA LEU A 225 9.39 -6.61 -9.93
C LEU A 225 10.05 -6.53 -11.32
N GLY A 226 10.34 -5.30 -11.75
CA GLY A 226 11.06 -4.98 -12.98
C GLY A 226 12.52 -5.40 -12.92
#